data_AF-A0A800DN03-F1
#
_entry.id   AF-A0A800DN03-F1
#
_cell.length_a   1.000
_cell.length_b   1.000
_cell.length_c   1.000
_cell.angle_alpha   90.00
_cell.angle_beta   90.00
_cell.angle_gamma   90.00
#
_symmetry.space_group_name_H-M   'P 1'
#
loop_
_entity.id
_entity.type
_entity.pdbx_description
1 polymer ?
#
loop_
_entity_poly.entity_id
_entity_poly.type
_entity_poly.pdbx_seq_one_letter_code
_entity_poly.pdbx_strand_id
1 'polypeptide(L)'
;MQNPKLAGSNLIDCIPQTGLCPHNCLGCYYNSDGFYRTKDSPLIPTLEEAQGKIVRVNSGHDSNIEKDLVLSVTAQYPHKFYNTSIPNFDFPAPVVFTCNPKDDKWLQPQFVDNLMMVRFRVSTWNLGICDEAVSFFTSNGVPYVLTFMRYSNIEDVKHPEHYERRKNILNIYHQIKPQFKAEIKSRYASNPLVVTCGGKTGYCRDCGNCERFYWLKRKI
;
A
#
# COMPACT_ATOMS: atom_id res chain seq x y z
N MET A 1 -14.26 10.92 9.16
CA MET A 1 -14.35 9.46 9.39
C MET A 1 -12.96 8.84 9.23
N GLN A 2 -12.50 8.05 10.19
CA GLN A 2 -11.19 7.39 10.16
C GLN A 2 -11.24 6.10 9.33
N ASN A 3 -10.13 5.74 8.67
CA ASN A 3 -9.99 4.45 7.99
C ASN A 3 -10.11 3.29 9.00
N PRO A 4 -11.10 2.39 8.88
CA PRO A 4 -11.32 1.34 9.86
C PRO A 4 -10.14 0.37 10.00
N LYS A 5 -9.31 0.21 8.95
CA LYS A 5 -8.13 -0.66 8.99
C LYS A 5 -7.06 -0.16 9.98
N LEU A 6 -7.09 1.14 10.29
CA LEU A 6 -6.12 1.78 11.19
C LEU A 6 -6.53 1.72 12.66
N ALA A 7 -7.71 1.18 12.98
CA ALA A 7 -8.17 1.04 14.35
C ALA A 7 -7.14 0.30 15.21
N GLY A 8 -6.68 0.95 16.28
CA GLY A 8 -5.66 0.43 17.20
C GLY A 8 -4.24 0.33 16.63
N SER A 9 -3.94 0.98 15.50
CA SER A 9 -2.58 1.10 14.97
C SER A 9 -1.98 2.47 15.27
N ASN A 10 -0.65 2.59 15.21
CA ASN A 10 0.07 3.86 15.35
C ASN A 10 0.10 4.69 14.05
N LEU A 11 -0.71 4.33 13.05
CA LEU A 11 -0.80 5.04 11.79
C LEU A 11 -2.01 5.98 11.77
N ILE A 12 -1.85 7.12 11.14
CA ILE A 12 -2.94 8.03 10.78
C ILE A 12 -2.85 8.40 9.30
N ASP A 13 -3.98 8.37 8.60
CA ASP A 13 -4.02 8.71 7.18
C ASP A 13 -3.99 10.22 6.98
N CYS A 14 -3.19 10.68 6.03
CA CYS A 14 -3.22 12.03 5.48
C CYS A 14 -3.34 11.95 3.96
N ILE A 15 -4.29 12.67 3.37
CA ILE A 15 -4.55 12.75 1.93
C ILE A 15 -4.79 14.24 1.61
N PRO A 16 -3.73 15.00 1.26
CA PRO A 16 -3.84 16.43 0.98
C PRO A 16 -4.69 16.76 -0.24
N GLN A 17 -4.73 15.87 -1.24
CA GLN A 17 -5.49 16.09 -2.48
C GLN A 17 -6.99 15.80 -2.32
N THR A 18 -7.77 16.37 -3.23
CA THR A 18 -9.20 16.09 -3.43
C THR A 18 -9.45 15.42 -4.79
N GLY A 19 -10.66 14.89 -4.98
CA GLY A 19 -11.06 14.25 -6.23
C GLY A 19 -10.59 12.80 -6.39
N LEU A 20 -10.68 12.30 -7.62
CA LEU A 20 -10.24 10.96 -7.98
C LEU A 20 -8.75 10.96 -8.26
N CYS A 21 -8.07 9.87 -7.91
CA CYS A 21 -6.69 9.66 -8.30
C CYS A 21 -6.61 9.39 -9.81
N PRO A 22 -5.85 10.17 -10.58
CA PRO A 22 -5.79 10.05 -12.04
C PRO A 22 -5.10 8.77 -12.53
N HIS A 23 -4.42 8.02 -11.67
CA HIS A 23 -3.88 6.70 -12.05
C HIS A 23 -4.98 5.70 -12.45
N ASN A 24 -6.19 5.87 -11.91
CA ASN A 24 -7.35 5.03 -12.21
C ASN A 24 -7.07 3.52 -12.25
N CYS A 25 -6.35 3.01 -11.25
CA CYS A 25 -5.93 1.61 -11.23
C CYS A 25 -7.14 0.68 -11.13
N LEU A 26 -7.07 -0.47 -11.82
CA LEU A 26 -8.06 -1.54 -11.68
C LEU A 26 -8.15 -2.02 -10.22
N GLY A 27 -9.37 -2.15 -9.70
CA GLY A 27 -9.62 -2.54 -8.30
C GLY A 27 -9.17 -1.49 -7.26
N CYS A 28 -8.96 -0.23 -7.66
CA CYS A 28 -8.55 0.83 -6.73
C CYS A 28 -9.67 1.13 -5.73
N TYR A 29 -9.42 0.81 -4.45
CA TYR A 29 -10.35 1.12 -3.38
C TYR A 29 -10.61 2.62 -3.22
N TYR A 30 -9.58 3.45 -3.40
CA TYR A 30 -9.72 4.90 -3.31
C TYR A 30 -10.70 5.42 -4.36
N ASN A 31 -10.50 5.12 -5.65
CA ASN A 31 -11.37 5.62 -6.73
C ASN A 31 -12.78 5.00 -6.75
N SER A 32 -13.06 3.99 -5.92
CA SER A 32 -14.39 3.40 -5.82
C SER A 32 -15.35 4.20 -4.94
N ASP A 33 -16.65 3.97 -5.13
CA ASP A 33 -17.71 4.50 -4.28
C ASP A 33 -17.71 3.89 -2.87
N GLY A 34 -17.05 2.74 -2.69
CA GLY A 34 -16.91 2.07 -1.40
C GLY A 34 -15.84 2.70 -0.48
N PHE A 35 -15.14 3.75 -0.92
CA PHE A 35 -14.13 4.43 -0.09
C PHE A 35 -14.77 4.94 1.20
N TYR A 36 -14.08 4.80 2.34
CA TYR A 36 -14.66 5.04 3.67
C TYR A 36 -15.00 6.51 3.97
N ARG A 37 -14.81 7.41 3.00
CA ARG A 37 -15.17 8.84 3.10
C ARG A 37 -15.39 9.44 1.71
N THR A 38 -15.95 10.64 1.68
CA THR A 38 -16.01 11.50 0.49
C THR A 38 -14.62 12.03 0.13
N LYS A 39 -14.46 12.43 -1.14
CA LYS A 39 -13.21 12.92 -1.75
C LYS A 39 -13.29 14.42 -2.12
N ASP A 40 -14.37 15.07 -1.72
CA ASP A 40 -14.65 16.50 -1.91
C ASP A 40 -13.75 17.40 -1.05
N SER A 41 -13.17 16.83 0.00
CA SER A 41 -12.35 17.52 0.99
C SER A 41 -11.10 16.71 1.33
N PRO A 42 -10.00 17.38 1.69
CA PRO A 42 -8.77 16.68 2.06
C PRO A 42 -8.92 15.90 3.37
N LEU A 43 -8.00 14.99 3.63
CA LEU A 43 -7.79 14.33 4.93
C LEU A 43 -6.50 14.85 5.54
N ILE A 44 -6.56 15.86 6.39
CA ILE A 44 -5.35 16.43 7.02
C ILE A 44 -5.56 16.32 8.53
N PRO A 45 -4.85 15.41 9.22
CA PRO A 45 -4.98 15.31 10.67
C PRO A 45 -4.43 16.57 11.35
N THR A 46 -5.00 16.98 12.47
CA THR A 46 -4.38 18.06 13.26
C THR A 46 -3.05 17.58 13.86
N LEU A 47 -2.21 18.51 14.32
CA LEU A 47 -0.98 18.15 15.03
C LEU A 47 -1.26 17.36 16.31
N GLU A 48 -2.37 17.66 16.99
CA GLU A 48 -2.84 16.93 18.16
C GLU A 48 -3.24 15.49 17.80
N GLU A 49 -4.02 15.29 16.73
CA GLU A 49 -4.42 13.95 16.27
C GLU A 49 -3.22 13.10 15.82
N ALA A 50 -2.19 13.76 15.28
CA ALA A 50 -0.95 13.14 14.80
C ALA A 50 0.08 12.90 15.92
N GLN A 51 -0.13 13.45 17.13
CA GLN A 51 0.83 13.31 18.22
C GLN A 51 1.05 11.83 18.58
N GLY A 52 2.32 11.41 18.60
CA GLY A 52 2.70 10.03 18.89
C GLY A 52 2.37 9.01 17.78
N LYS A 53 1.87 9.45 16.63
CA LYS A 53 1.53 8.59 15.48
C LYS A 53 2.46 8.84 14.30
N ILE A 54 2.42 7.93 13.33
CA ILE A 54 3.09 8.06 12.04
C ILE A 54 2.04 8.44 10.99
N VAL A 55 2.25 9.59 10.35
CA VAL A 55 1.38 10.09 9.28
C VAL A 55 1.69 9.36 7.98
N ARG A 56 0.74 8.53 7.54
CA ARG A 56 0.77 7.84 6.25
C ARG A 56 0.22 8.77 5.19
N VAL A 57 1.13 9.40 4.43
CA VAL A 57 0.76 10.34 3.37
C VAL A 57 0.31 9.57 2.13
N ASN A 58 -0.86 9.93 1.64
CA ASN A 58 -1.56 9.36 0.49
C ASN A 58 -1.87 7.87 0.60
N SER A 59 -2.72 7.52 1.57
CA SER A 59 -3.37 6.22 1.62
C SER A 59 -4.47 6.07 0.56
N GLY A 60 -4.06 5.79 -0.67
CA GLY A 60 -4.97 5.51 -1.80
C GLY A 60 -4.86 6.51 -2.95
N HIS A 61 -4.29 7.69 -2.70
CA HIS A 61 -3.79 8.60 -3.72
C HIS A 61 -2.28 8.36 -3.96
N ASP A 62 -1.64 9.16 -4.79
CA ASP A 62 -0.20 9.13 -5.03
C ASP A 62 0.47 10.42 -4.56
N SER A 63 1.62 10.31 -3.86
CA SER A 63 2.38 11.46 -3.34
C SER A 63 3.15 12.24 -4.40
N ASN A 64 3.36 11.68 -5.59
CA ASN A 64 3.99 12.40 -6.70
C ASN A 64 2.99 13.26 -7.49
N ILE A 65 1.69 13.03 -7.32
CA ILE A 65 0.65 13.87 -7.93
C ILE A 65 0.46 15.10 -7.05
N GLU A 66 0.58 16.30 -7.62
CA GLU A 66 0.55 17.57 -6.86
C GLU A 66 1.57 17.58 -5.72
N LYS A 67 2.79 17.11 -6.02
CA LYS A 67 3.87 16.90 -5.05
C LYS A 67 4.13 18.13 -4.16
N ASP A 68 4.13 19.34 -4.72
CA ASP A 68 4.36 20.57 -3.96
C ASP A 68 3.28 20.82 -2.89
N LEU A 69 2.01 20.57 -3.23
CA LEU A 69 0.90 20.61 -2.27
C LEU A 69 1.10 19.54 -1.17
N VAL A 70 1.45 18.32 -1.57
CA VAL A 70 1.68 17.22 -0.62
C VAL A 70 2.81 17.56 0.35
N LEU A 71 3.93 18.08 -0.15
CA LEU A 71 5.09 18.45 0.67
C LEU A 71 4.77 19.62 1.61
N SER A 72 4.13 20.68 1.10
CA SER A 72 3.79 21.85 1.91
C SER A 72 2.83 21.52 3.06
N VAL A 73 1.77 20.76 2.78
CA VAL A 73 0.77 20.37 3.81
C VAL A 73 1.36 19.45 4.87
N THR A 74 2.24 18.52 4.46
CA THR A 74 2.76 17.48 5.36
C THR A 74 4.06 17.88 6.06
N ALA A 75 4.65 19.03 5.72
CA ALA A 75 5.88 19.54 6.33
C ALA A 75 5.81 19.56 7.86
N GLN A 76 4.65 19.92 8.41
CA GLN A 76 4.39 20.04 9.86
C GLN A 76 4.52 18.74 10.66
N TYR A 77 4.42 17.56 10.04
CA TYR A 77 4.44 16.30 10.78
C TYR A 77 5.87 15.75 10.94
N PRO A 78 6.36 15.51 12.18
CA PRO A 78 7.70 14.97 12.40
C PRO A 78 7.81 13.49 12.02
N HIS A 79 6.72 12.74 12.11
CA HIS A 79 6.67 11.33 11.75
C HIS A 79 5.74 11.13 10.57
N LYS A 80 6.32 10.97 9.37
CA LYS A 80 5.58 10.76 8.13
C LYS A 80 6.34 9.86 7.17
N PHE A 81 5.59 9.20 6.28
CA PHE A 81 6.14 8.55 5.09
C PHE A 81 5.18 8.72 3.91
N TYR A 82 5.73 8.66 2.71
CA TYR A 82 5.00 8.91 1.46
C TYR A 82 4.69 7.60 0.74
N ASN A 83 3.46 7.45 0.23
CA ASN A 83 3.11 6.35 -0.66
C ASN A 83 3.09 6.85 -2.10
N THR A 84 3.73 6.10 -3.00
CA THR A 84 3.69 6.39 -4.43
C THR A 84 3.74 5.10 -5.25
N SER A 85 3.28 5.21 -6.48
CA SER A 85 3.38 4.25 -7.57
C SER A 85 4.13 4.83 -8.77
N ILE A 86 4.61 6.07 -8.66
CA ILE A 86 5.51 6.72 -9.62
C ILE A 86 6.95 6.54 -9.09
N PRO A 87 7.91 6.08 -9.90
CA PRO A 87 9.29 5.84 -9.48
C PRO A 87 10.11 7.15 -9.38
N ASN A 88 9.58 8.12 -8.64
CA ASN A 88 10.24 9.35 -8.24
C ASN A 88 10.21 9.43 -6.72
N PHE A 89 11.36 9.29 -6.09
CA PHE A 89 11.48 9.13 -4.64
C PHE A 89 12.10 10.33 -3.94
N ASP A 90 12.16 11.48 -4.61
CA ASP A 90 12.65 12.73 -4.04
C ASP A 90 11.66 13.27 -2.99
N PHE A 91 11.73 12.73 -1.76
CA PHE A 91 10.89 13.11 -0.63
C PHE A 91 11.78 13.26 0.62
N PRO A 92 11.44 14.18 1.54
CA PRO A 92 12.22 14.42 2.75
C PRO A 92 12.01 13.35 3.84
N ALA A 93 11.27 12.28 3.54
CA ALA A 93 10.93 11.23 4.49
C ALA A 93 10.83 9.87 3.78
N PRO A 94 10.73 8.75 4.53
CA PRO A 94 10.67 7.42 3.95
C PRO A 94 9.55 7.24 2.91
N VAL A 95 9.80 6.39 1.91
CA VAL A 95 8.88 6.15 0.79
C VAL A 95 8.46 4.68 0.72
N VAL A 96 7.16 4.45 0.56
CA VAL A 96 6.57 3.17 0.16
C VAL A 96 6.29 3.21 -1.34
N PHE A 97 6.91 2.31 -2.08
CA PHE A 97 6.72 2.23 -3.53
C PHE A 97 5.82 1.07 -3.91
N THR A 98 4.71 1.33 -4.60
CA THR A 98 3.92 0.28 -5.26
C THR A 98 4.47 0.05 -6.66
N CYS A 99 5.31 -0.97 -6.82
CA CYS A 99 6.07 -1.15 -8.04
C CYS A 99 5.25 -1.69 -9.23
N ASN A 100 4.05 -2.23 -9.02
CA ASN A 100 3.18 -2.70 -10.10
C ASN A 100 1.81 -2.00 -10.09
N PRO A 101 1.73 -0.71 -10.46
CA PRO A 101 0.45 0.01 -10.53
C PRO A 101 -0.53 -0.58 -11.56
N LYS A 102 -0.03 -1.41 -12.48
CA LYS A 102 -0.81 -2.27 -13.37
C LYS A 102 -0.43 -3.74 -13.13
N ASP A 103 -1.35 -4.66 -13.41
CA ASP A 103 -1.18 -6.07 -13.01
C ASP A 103 -0.23 -6.85 -13.95
N ASP A 104 0.08 -6.29 -15.12
CA ASP A 104 0.82 -6.92 -16.22
C ASP A 104 2.29 -6.48 -16.33
N LYS A 105 2.71 -5.50 -15.52
CA LYS A 105 4.10 -5.02 -15.50
C LYS A 105 4.49 -4.46 -14.13
N TRP A 106 5.79 -4.47 -13.86
CA TRP A 106 6.36 -3.74 -12.74
C TRP A 106 7.32 -2.65 -13.24
N LEU A 107 7.59 -1.70 -12.36
CA LEU A 107 8.41 -0.53 -12.62
C LEU A 107 9.72 -0.68 -11.86
N GLN A 108 10.83 -0.64 -12.59
CA GLN A 108 12.16 -0.62 -12.01
C GLN A 108 12.54 0.81 -11.65
N PRO A 109 12.79 1.13 -10.36
CA PRO A 109 13.21 2.45 -9.96
C PRO A 109 14.73 2.57 -9.92
N GLN A 110 15.20 3.81 -9.82
CA GLN A 110 16.53 4.08 -9.27
C GLN A 110 16.47 3.95 -7.75
N PHE A 111 17.41 3.21 -7.16
CA PHE A 111 17.48 3.08 -5.70
C PHE A 111 17.92 4.40 -5.08
N VAL A 112 17.25 4.74 -3.99
CA VAL A 112 17.60 5.89 -3.16
C VAL A 112 17.50 5.50 -1.69
N ASP A 113 18.22 6.25 -0.86
CA ASP A 113 18.36 5.95 0.55
C ASP A 113 17.09 6.16 1.36
N ASN A 114 16.03 6.79 0.85
CA ASN A 114 14.76 6.93 1.59
C ASN A 114 13.71 5.86 1.22
N LEU A 115 14.00 4.92 0.31
CA LEU A 115 13.07 3.83 -0.03
C LEU A 115 12.93 2.88 1.17
N MET A 116 11.74 2.87 1.77
CA MET A 116 11.43 2.17 3.03
C MET A 116 11.07 0.70 2.81
N MET A 117 10.21 0.47 1.83
CA MET A 117 9.76 -0.86 1.40
C MET A 117 9.09 -0.75 0.04
N VAL A 118 9.04 -1.87 -0.67
CA VAL A 118 8.25 -2.03 -1.87
C VAL A 118 6.97 -2.78 -1.55
N ARG A 119 5.86 -2.35 -2.13
CA ARG A 119 4.58 -3.03 -2.14
C ARG A 119 4.33 -3.59 -3.53
N PHE A 120 3.81 -4.81 -3.59
CA PHE A 120 3.36 -5.41 -4.84
C PHE A 120 1.93 -5.90 -4.71
N ARG A 121 1.09 -5.56 -5.69
CA ARG A 121 -0.30 -5.96 -5.84
C ARG A 121 -0.35 -7.36 -6.46
N VAL A 122 -0.58 -8.37 -5.62
CA VAL A 122 -0.52 -9.78 -6.01
C VAL A 122 -1.88 -10.28 -6.45
N SER A 123 -1.90 -10.90 -7.63
CA SER A 123 -3.03 -11.62 -8.21
C SER A 123 -2.55 -12.98 -8.69
N THR A 124 -3.47 -13.92 -8.92
CA THR A 124 -3.06 -15.30 -9.26
C THR A 124 -2.46 -15.43 -10.67
N TRP A 125 -2.58 -14.41 -11.52
CA TRP A 125 -2.04 -14.38 -12.88
C TRP A 125 -0.76 -13.55 -13.05
N ASN A 126 -0.29 -12.86 -12.00
CA ASN A 126 0.88 -11.99 -12.11
C ASN A 126 2.09 -12.49 -11.32
N LEU A 127 2.16 -13.80 -11.07
CA LEU A 127 3.21 -14.39 -10.24
C LEU A 127 4.59 -14.34 -10.91
N GLY A 128 4.70 -14.49 -12.23
CA GLY A 128 6.00 -14.41 -12.93
C GLY A 128 6.67 -13.04 -12.76
N ILE A 129 5.92 -11.96 -13.00
CA ILE A 129 6.43 -10.60 -12.78
C ILE A 129 6.67 -10.28 -11.29
N CYS A 130 5.95 -10.97 -10.39
CA CYS A 130 6.16 -10.87 -8.94
C CYS A 130 7.51 -11.49 -8.57
N ASP A 131 7.84 -12.67 -9.12
CA ASP A 131 9.11 -13.34 -8.88
C ASP A 131 10.30 -12.47 -9.33
N GLU A 132 10.21 -11.86 -10.52
CA GLU A 132 11.21 -10.93 -11.05
C GLU A 132 11.42 -9.73 -10.14
N ALA A 133 10.32 -9.06 -9.74
CA ALA A 133 10.38 -7.89 -8.88
C ALA A 133 10.90 -8.25 -7.47
N VAL A 134 10.47 -9.37 -6.89
CA VAL A 134 10.99 -9.87 -5.60
C VAL A 134 12.50 -10.05 -5.68
N SER A 135 12.99 -10.73 -6.72
CA SER A 135 14.42 -10.96 -6.91
C SER A 135 15.20 -9.64 -7.00
N PHE A 136 14.70 -8.69 -7.81
CA PHE A 136 15.33 -7.38 -7.98
C PHE A 136 15.40 -6.58 -6.68
N PHE A 137 14.30 -6.44 -5.94
CA PHE A 137 14.29 -5.59 -4.74
C PHE A 137 14.99 -6.23 -3.55
N THR A 138 14.80 -7.54 -3.34
CA THR A 138 15.37 -8.21 -2.16
C THR A 138 16.86 -8.47 -2.30
N SER A 139 17.41 -8.64 -3.52
CA SER A 139 18.86 -8.65 -3.76
C SER A 139 19.53 -7.31 -3.45
N ASN A 140 18.78 -6.21 -3.48
CA ASN A 140 19.22 -4.87 -3.07
C ASN A 140 18.85 -4.55 -1.61
N GLY A 141 18.50 -5.55 -0.80
CA GLY A 141 18.21 -5.38 0.62
C GLY A 141 16.91 -4.62 0.93
N VAL A 142 16.05 -4.39 -0.06
CA VAL A 142 14.80 -3.65 0.14
C VAL A 142 13.67 -4.61 0.55
N PRO A 143 12.99 -4.37 1.68
CA PRO A 143 11.85 -5.18 2.10
C PRO A 143 10.72 -5.16 1.07
N TYR A 144 10.09 -6.30 0.86
CA TYR A 144 9.07 -6.50 -0.16
C TYR A 144 7.75 -6.99 0.46
N VAL A 145 6.66 -6.27 0.21
CA VAL A 145 5.36 -6.49 0.83
C VAL A 145 4.33 -6.94 -0.20
N LEU A 146 3.96 -8.22 -0.13
CA LEU A 146 2.90 -8.83 -0.92
C LEU A 146 1.53 -8.32 -0.44
N THR A 147 0.78 -7.67 -1.32
CA THR A 147 -0.58 -7.19 -1.06
C THR A 147 -1.55 -7.92 -1.97
N PHE A 148 -2.24 -8.93 -1.43
CA PHE A 148 -3.22 -9.69 -2.19
C PHE A 148 -4.39 -8.81 -2.61
N MET A 149 -4.61 -8.74 -3.93
CA MET A 149 -5.64 -7.91 -4.51
C MET A 149 -7.04 -8.43 -4.20
N ARG A 150 -7.97 -7.49 -4.20
CA ARG A 150 -9.41 -7.71 -4.01
C ARG A 150 -10.12 -6.96 -5.10
N TYR A 151 -11.13 -7.59 -5.68
CA TYR A 151 -11.86 -7.05 -6.82
C TYR A 151 -13.32 -6.86 -6.45
N SER A 152 -13.91 -5.74 -6.86
CA SER A 152 -15.34 -5.50 -6.66
C SER A 152 -16.18 -6.38 -7.58
N ASN A 153 -15.72 -6.54 -8.82
CA ASN A 153 -16.36 -7.34 -9.87
C ASN A 153 -15.53 -8.58 -10.15
N ILE A 154 -16.18 -9.72 -10.38
CA ILE A 154 -15.48 -10.99 -10.67
C ILE A 154 -14.95 -11.02 -12.10
N GLU A 155 -15.54 -10.21 -12.99
CA GLU A 155 -15.17 -10.04 -14.39
C GLU A 155 -13.77 -9.42 -14.55
N ASP A 156 -13.29 -8.70 -13.54
CA ASP A 156 -11.94 -8.13 -13.49
C ASP A 156 -10.86 -9.20 -13.18
N VAL A 157 -11.27 -10.44 -12.90
CA VAL A 157 -10.41 -11.53 -12.41
C VAL A 157 -10.14 -12.54 -13.52
N LYS A 158 -8.86 -12.78 -13.86
CA LYS A 158 -8.50 -13.74 -14.94
C LYS A 158 -8.71 -15.21 -14.56
N HIS A 159 -8.63 -15.53 -13.27
CA HIS A 159 -8.82 -16.87 -12.72
C HIS A 159 -9.91 -16.86 -11.62
N PRO A 160 -11.19 -16.65 -11.98
CA PRO A 160 -12.30 -16.49 -11.02
C PRO A 160 -12.40 -17.62 -9.98
N GLU A 161 -12.08 -18.85 -10.39
CA GLU A 161 -12.08 -20.06 -9.57
C GLU A 161 -11.11 -19.99 -8.39
N HIS A 162 -10.09 -19.12 -8.45
CA HIS A 162 -9.16 -18.87 -7.35
C HIS A 162 -9.66 -17.86 -6.31
N TYR A 163 -10.83 -17.27 -6.53
CA TYR A 163 -11.39 -16.20 -5.71
C TYR A 163 -12.70 -16.62 -5.03
N GLU A 164 -12.98 -16.00 -3.90
CA GLU A 164 -14.20 -16.17 -3.13
C GLU A 164 -14.78 -14.80 -2.78
N ARG A 165 -16.12 -14.70 -2.77
CA ARG A 165 -16.82 -13.50 -2.36
C ARG A 165 -16.82 -13.41 -0.84
N ARG A 166 -16.25 -12.34 -0.28
CA ARG A 166 -16.23 -12.07 1.17
C ARG A 166 -16.53 -10.63 1.49
N LYS A 167 -17.21 -10.41 2.62
CA LYS A 167 -17.28 -9.08 3.25
C LYS A 167 -16.00 -8.85 4.05
N ASN A 168 -15.29 -7.75 3.77
CA ASN A 168 -14.12 -7.33 4.52
C ASN A 168 -14.32 -5.93 5.09
N ILE A 169 -14.45 -5.86 6.42
CA ILE A 169 -14.73 -4.65 7.21
C ILE A 169 -16.03 -3.97 6.75
N LEU A 170 -16.00 -3.21 5.67
CA LEU A 170 -17.14 -2.46 5.15
C LEU A 170 -17.75 -3.10 3.89
N ASN A 171 -16.90 -3.58 2.99
CA ASN A 171 -17.30 -3.84 1.60
C ASN A 171 -17.19 -5.32 1.24
N ILE A 172 -18.01 -5.73 0.27
CA ILE A 172 -17.97 -7.07 -0.31
C ILE A 172 -17.00 -7.04 -1.49
N TYR A 173 -16.10 -8.02 -1.53
CA TYR A 173 -15.13 -8.17 -2.62
C TYR A 173 -14.93 -9.65 -2.95
N HIS A 174 -14.40 -9.89 -4.14
CA HIS A 174 -13.75 -11.13 -4.52
C HIS A 174 -12.29 -11.08 -4.07
N GLN A 175 -11.91 -12.00 -3.19
CA GLN A 175 -10.54 -12.13 -2.70
C GLN A 175 -9.98 -13.52 -3.00
N ILE A 176 -8.66 -13.62 -3.14
CA ILE A 176 -7.98 -14.92 -3.33
C ILE A 176 -8.31 -15.85 -2.15
N LYS A 177 -8.71 -17.09 -2.46
CA LYS A 177 -9.02 -18.12 -1.47
C LYS A 177 -7.80 -18.42 -0.58
N PRO A 178 -8.02 -18.86 0.68
CA PRO A 178 -6.92 -19.13 1.61
C PRO A 178 -5.86 -20.11 1.08
N GLN A 179 -6.25 -21.18 0.36
CA GLN A 179 -5.27 -22.14 -0.16
C GLN A 179 -4.30 -21.50 -1.16
N PHE A 180 -4.80 -20.72 -2.12
CA PHE A 180 -3.96 -20.05 -3.11
C PHE A 180 -3.09 -18.94 -2.48
N LYS A 181 -3.59 -18.26 -1.43
CA LYS A 181 -2.75 -17.36 -0.63
C LYS A 181 -1.59 -18.10 0.04
N ALA A 182 -1.84 -19.30 0.57
CA ALA A 182 -0.81 -20.11 1.21
C ALA A 182 0.24 -20.60 0.20
N GLU A 183 -0.20 -21.06 -0.97
CA GLU A 183 0.69 -21.44 -2.09
C GLU A 183 1.55 -20.27 -2.57
N ILE A 184 0.98 -19.07 -2.73
CA ILE A 184 1.78 -17.90 -3.12
C ILE A 184 2.79 -17.54 -2.03
N LYS A 185 2.41 -17.63 -0.75
CA LYS A 185 3.34 -17.38 0.37
C LYS A 185 4.47 -18.39 0.43
N SER A 186 4.21 -19.67 0.14
CA SER A 186 5.23 -20.71 0.21
C SER A 186 6.34 -20.52 -0.83
N ARG A 187 6.04 -19.92 -1.99
CA ARG A 187 7.03 -19.52 -3.01
C ARG A 187 8.17 -18.68 -2.45
N TYR A 188 7.90 -17.88 -1.41
CA TYR A 188 8.84 -16.92 -0.84
C TYR A 188 9.23 -17.23 0.61
N ALA A 189 8.90 -18.43 1.12
CA ALA A 189 9.08 -18.77 2.52
C ALA A 189 10.55 -18.73 2.98
N SER A 190 11.51 -18.91 2.05
CA SER A 190 12.94 -18.84 2.31
C SER A 190 13.51 -17.41 2.27
N ASN A 191 12.74 -16.41 1.84
CA ASN A 191 13.21 -15.04 1.71
C ASN A 191 12.70 -14.17 2.89
N PRO A 192 13.56 -13.83 3.87
CA PRO A 192 13.14 -13.11 5.08
C PRO A 192 12.73 -11.65 4.83
N LEU A 193 13.04 -11.10 3.64
CA LEU A 193 12.65 -9.75 3.25
C LEU A 193 11.24 -9.69 2.64
N VAL A 194 10.63 -10.85 2.33
CA VAL A 194 9.28 -10.91 1.77
C VAL A 194 8.26 -11.12 2.89
N VAL A 195 7.35 -10.17 3.04
CA VAL A 195 6.25 -10.24 4.02
C VAL A 195 4.90 -9.97 3.35
N THR A 196 3.80 -10.29 4.03
CA THR A 196 2.45 -10.05 3.49
C THR A 196 1.74 -8.92 4.21
N CYS A 197 1.06 -8.05 3.46
CA CYS A 197 0.15 -7.04 3.98
C CYS A 197 -1.18 -7.68 4.38
N GLY A 198 -1.72 -7.27 5.53
CA GLY A 198 -2.94 -7.81 6.10
C GLY A 198 -2.69 -9.06 6.95
N GLY A 199 -2.99 -8.96 8.25
CA GLY A 199 -2.98 -10.09 9.18
C GLY A 199 -4.29 -10.90 9.13
N LYS A 200 -4.45 -11.85 10.07
CA LYS A 200 -5.65 -12.71 10.19
C LYS A 200 -6.96 -11.92 10.25
N THR A 201 -6.91 -10.73 10.85
CA THR A 201 -8.05 -9.86 11.14
C THR A 201 -8.26 -8.75 10.08
N GLY A 202 -7.26 -8.50 9.23
CA GLY A 202 -7.29 -7.42 8.24
C GLY A 202 -6.94 -6.01 8.76
N TYR A 203 -6.59 -5.84 10.04
CA TYR A 203 -6.18 -4.54 10.60
C TYR A 203 -4.66 -4.31 10.50
N CYS A 204 -4.27 -3.04 10.40
CA CYS A 204 -2.86 -2.64 10.30
C CYS A 204 -2.05 -2.92 11.58
N ARG A 205 -2.69 -2.87 12.75
CA ARG A 205 -2.06 -3.22 14.03
C ARG A 205 -1.56 -4.67 14.07
N ASP A 206 -2.20 -5.55 13.31
CA ASP A 206 -1.91 -6.99 13.33
C ASP A 206 -0.82 -7.39 12.32
N CYS A 207 -0.63 -6.63 11.22
CA CYS A 207 0.52 -6.86 10.33
C CYS A 207 1.75 -6.04 10.72
N GLY A 208 1.60 -4.83 11.25
CA GLY A 208 2.70 -3.99 11.75
C GLY A 208 3.74 -3.54 10.72
N ASN A 209 3.65 -3.97 9.46
CA ASN A 209 4.73 -3.78 8.46
C ASN A 209 5.09 -2.31 8.24
N CYS A 210 4.12 -1.42 8.03
CA CYS A 210 4.42 -0.01 7.74
C CYS A 210 5.15 0.65 8.92
N GLU A 211 4.70 0.38 10.15
CA GLU A 211 5.33 0.91 11.35
C GLU A 211 6.73 0.33 11.55
N ARG A 212 6.86 -1.00 11.47
CA ARG A 212 8.15 -1.70 11.59
C ARG A 212 9.18 -1.14 10.60
N PHE A 213 8.83 -1.05 9.32
CA PHE A 213 9.77 -0.59 8.29
C PHE A 213 10.04 0.91 8.39
N TYR A 214 9.08 1.72 8.84
CA TYR A 214 9.31 3.13 9.13
C TYR A 214 10.41 3.31 10.19
N TRP A 215 10.31 2.59 11.30
CA TRP A 215 11.30 2.68 12.38
C TRP A 215 12.65 2.09 12.02
N LEU A 216 12.69 1.04 11.19
CA LEU A 216 13.96 0.52 10.65
C LEU A 216 14.61 1.54 9.72
N LYS A 217 13.83 2.22 8.88
CA LYS A 217 14.35 3.15 7.89
C LYS A 217 14.83 4.46 8.50
N ARG A 218 14.14 4.98 9.52
CA ARG A 218 14.50 6.23 10.22
C ARG A 218 15.81 6.14 11.02
N LYS A 219 16.28 4.93 11.34
CA LYS A 219 17.55 4.72 12.08
C LYS A 219 18.80 4.96 11.22
N ILE A 220 18.62 5.13 9.91
CA ILE A 220 19.65 5.44 8.92
C ILE A 220 19.51 6.92 8.58
#